data_AF-A0A0F2NJ86-F1
#
_entry.id   AF-A0A0F2NJ86-F1
#
_cell.length_a   1.000
_cell.length_b   1.000
_cell.length_c   1.000
_cell.angle_alpha   90.00
_cell.angle_beta   90.00
_cell.angle_gamma   90.00
#
_symmetry.space_group_name_H-M   'P 1'
#
loop_
_entity.id
_entity.type
_entity.pdbx_description
1 polymer ?
#
loop_
_entity_poly.entity_id
_entity_poly.type
_entity_poly.pdbx_seq_one_letter_code
_entity_poly.pdbx_strand_id
1 'polypeptide(L)'
;MEHKDFDRNELERLLADTWEREVPPWLLTRIMANIDDRRPSLYERMRNWWVRPQSVSFSPAWLALTVTVTVCAFWLGMMNGQKRQAEIIAGAVPALAGTAEANYLIGRGLLVAGREDQALPFLRQAVQQDPGTAEFALWQGVAYQALGESEEERQSYLFSMREQPDYLPALLNLGHNYLESGQYQEALVQYEKVLQVNPVESSALYNRALAYRMLEEPVRAEQAFLRYLDYHRTGKWVLRATRHLHQLGNFTFRSYPIGPGRVVLNVTALLSQDVKARRQELMHLAGALSRAPGTELHLVVYNQGDRNAAKASAIALQKQLTQYLGNGHAVPVRGSWFDVAESFTDANGQERQLTTSLLIFTRSYEKSNRRKSI
;
A
#
# COMPACT_ATOMS: atom_id res chain seq x y z
N MET A 1 -18.18 11.62 39.59
CA MET A 1 -17.26 10.56 39.11
C MET A 1 -15.93 11.23 38.90
N GLU A 2 -14.95 10.88 39.74
CA GLU A 2 -13.64 11.52 39.83
C GLU A 2 -12.91 11.57 38.48
N HIS A 3 -12.34 12.73 38.17
CA HIS A 3 -11.34 12.88 37.13
C HIS A 3 -10.13 12.03 37.52
N LYS A 4 -9.98 10.85 36.90
CA LYS A 4 -8.70 10.15 36.89
C LYS A 4 -7.73 10.97 36.05
N ASP A 5 -6.84 11.64 36.77
CA ASP A 5 -5.64 12.27 36.24
C ASP A 5 -4.92 11.33 35.28
N PHE A 6 -4.35 11.94 34.25
CA PHE A 6 -3.47 11.31 33.27
C PHE A 6 -2.31 10.64 34.01
N ASP A 7 -2.31 9.30 34.11
CA ASP A 7 -1.25 8.56 34.78
C ASP A 7 0.01 8.52 33.91
N ARG A 8 0.80 9.60 34.06
CA ARG A 8 2.08 9.83 33.39
C ARG A 8 3.02 8.62 33.52
N ASN A 9 3.02 7.94 34.65
CA ASN A 9 3.93 6.83 34.92
C ASN A 9 3.49 5.54 34.19
N GLU A 10 2.19 5.34 34.00
CA GLU A 10 1.64 4.23 33.21
C GLU A 10 1.96 4.42 31.72
N LEU A 11 1.87 5.65 31.22
CA LEU A 11 2.19 6.00 29.83
C LEU A 11 3.69 5.86 29.54
N GLU A 12 4.55 6.41 30.41
CA GLU A 12 6.02 6.29 30.30
C GLU A 12 6.49 4.82 30.37
N ARG A 13 5.85 3.98 31.20
CA ARG A 13 6.17 2.54 31.30
C ARG A 13 5.73 1.74 30.07
N LEU A 14 4.57 2.07 29.47
CA LEU A 14 4.08 1.40 28.25
C LEU A 14 4.87 1.81 26.99
N LEU A 15 5.39 3.04 26.95
CA LEU A 15 6.23 3.55 25.86
C LEU A 15 7.67 3.01 25.88
N ALA A 16 8.15 2.53 27.03
CA ALA A 16 9.49 1.97 27.16
C ALA A 16 9.65 0.57 26.55
N ASP A 17 8.55 -0.16 26.33
CA ASP A 17 8.56 -1.60 26.03
C ASP A 17 8.18 -1.95 24.58
N THR A 18 7.89 -0.95 23.74
CA THR A 18 7.43 -1.14 22.36
C THR A 18 8.29 -0.36 21.35
N TRP A 19 9.13 -1.10 20.64
CA TRP A 19 9.96 -0.58 19.54
C TRP A 19 9.13 -0.20 18.29
N GLU A 20 7.86 -0.64 18.24
CA GLU A 20 6.82 -0.13 17.35
C GLU A 20 5.82 0.68 18.18
N ARG A 21 6.01 1.99 18.23
CA ARG A 21 5.11 2.96 18.88
C ARG A 21 3.73 2.86 18.25
N GLU A 22 2.83 1.97 18.63
CA GLU A 22 1.41 2.01 18.21
C GLU A 22 0.61 2.94 19.14
N VAL A 23 -0.29 3.77 18.60
CA VAL A 23 -1.18 4.59 19.46
C VAL A 23 -2.03 3.61 20.27
N PRO A 24 -2.00 3.65 21.61
CA PRO A 24 -2.76 2.70 22.40
C PRO A 24 -4.25 2.76 22.05
N PRO A 25 -4.95 1.61 21.86
CA PRO A 25 -6.36 1.61 21.47
C PRO A 25 -7.26 2.41 22.42
N TRP A 26 -6.93 2.41 23.71
CA TRP A 26 -7.66 3.20 24.72
C TRP A 26 -7.49 4.70 24.53
N LEU A 27 -6.30 5.17 24.10
CA LEU A 27 -6.00 6.58 23.89
C LEU A 27 -6.76 7.07 22.67
N LEU A 28 -6.75 6.29 21.59
CA LEU A 28 -7.57 6.57 20.41
C LEU A 28 -9.06 6.64 20.77
N THR A 29 -9.56 5.68 21.55
CA THR A 29 -10.97 5.66 22.00
C THR A 29 -11.32 6.90 22.81
N ARG A 30 -10.43 7.35 23.70
CA ARG A 30 -10.64 8.54 24.54
C ARG A 30 -10.54 9.85 23.76
N ILE A 31 -9.59 9.95 22.83
CA ILE A 31 -9.49 11.08 21.89
C ILE A 31 -10.77 11.16 21.06
N MET A 32 -11.21 10.05 20.47
CA MET A 32 -12.45 9.99 19.68
C MET A 32 -13.70 10.30 20.52
N ALA A 33 -13.80 9.79 21.75
CA ALA A 33 -14.93 10.07 22.64
C ALA A 33 -15.07 11.56 23.02
N ASN A 34 -13.96 12.31 23.03
CA ASN A 34 -13.95 13.75 23.29
C ASN A 34 -14.15 14.60 22.02
N ILE A 35 -14.08 13.98 20.83
CA ILE A 35 -14.26 14.65 19.53
C ILE A 35 -15.65 14.37 18.96
N ASP A 36 -16.25 13.24 19.29
CA ASP A 36 -17.51 12.77 18.71
C ASP A 36 -18.74 13.18 19.55
N ASP A 37 -18.96 14.48 19.69
CA ASP A 37 -20.16 15.05 20.32
C ASP A 37 -21.28 15.27 19.27
N ARG A 38 -21.74 14.20 18.60
CA ARG A 38 -23.02 14.27 17.87
C ARG A 38 -24.20 14.03 18.80
N ARG A 39 -24.51 15.01 19.68
CA ARG A 39 -25.88 15.19 20.17
C ARG A 39 -26.64 16.04 19.15
N PRO A 40 -27.72 15.54 18.51
CA PRO A 40 -28.44 16.35 17.53
C PRO A 40 -28.94 17.62 18.19
N SER A 41 -28.63 18.76 17.58
CA SER A 41 -29.01 20.07 18.11
C SER A 41 -30.54 20.18 18.23
N LEU A 42 -31.05 21.09 19.06
CA LEU A 42 -32.50 21.35 19.17
C LEU A 42 -33.12 21.55 17.76
N TYR A 43 -32.37 22.21 16.88
CA TYR A 43 -32.70 22.41 15.47
C TYR A 43 -32.81 21.09 14.67
N GLU A 44 -31.91 20.13 14.85
CA GLU A 44 -31.97 18.83 14.15
C GLU A 44 -33.07 17.91 14.69
N ARG A 45 -33.37 18.00 15.98
CA ARG A 45 -34.56 17.34 16.57
C ARG A 45 -35.84 17.93 16.01
N MET A 46 -35.91 19.25 15.89
CA MET A 46 -37.03 19.94 15.24
C MET A 46 -37.12 19.59 13.75
N ARG A 47 -35.99 19.50 13.04
CA ARG A 47 -35.92 19.09 11.63
C ARG A 47 -36.43 17.67 11.42
N ASN A 48 -36.00 16.71 12.24
CA ASN A 48 -36.47 15.32 12.14
C ASN A 48 -37.95 15.16 12.51
N TRP A 49 -38.49 16.06 13.33
CA TRP A 49 -39.93 16.16 13.57
C TRP A 49 -40.68 16.76 12.36
N TRP A 50 -40.07 17.73 11.68
CA TRP A 50 -40.61 18.40 10.48
C TRP A 50 -40.56 17.56 9.20
N VAL A 51 -39.59 16.63 9.08
CA VAL A 51 -39.41 15.74 7.91
C VAL A 51 -40.34 14.52 7.96
N ARG A 52 -41.17 14.38 9.00
CA ARG A 52 -42.30 13.44 8.96
C ARG A 52 -43.32 13.95 7.94
N PRO A 53 -43.70 13.15 6.93
CA PRO A 53 -44.59 13.62 5.88
C PRO A 53 -45.98 13.92 6.44
N GLN A 54 -46.29 15.21 6.58
CA GLN A 54 -47.65 15.72 6.66
C GLN A 54 -47.95 16.41 5.33
N SER A 55 -49.05 16.01 4.69
CA SER A 55 -49.46 16.56 3.40
C SER A 55 -49.91 18.02 3.58
N VAL A 56 -49.05 18.95 3.22
CA VAL A 56 -49.37 20.38 3.12
C VAL A 56 -49.05 20.84 1.70
N SER A 57 -50.03 21.43 1.02
CA SER A 57 -49.88 21.99 -0.33
C SER A 57 -49.28 23.39 -0.28
N PHE A 58 -48.32 23.69 -1.16
CA PHE A 58 -47.58 24.95 -1.19
C PHE A 58 -47.83 25.76 -2.46
N SER A 59 -47.96 27.09 -2.30
CA SER A 59 -48.07 28.07 -3.38
C SER A 59 -46.70 28.73 -3.69
N PRO A 60 -46.46 29.18 -4.93
CA PRO A 60 -45.11 29.47 -5.46
C PRO A 60 -44.38 30.68 -4.86
N ALA A 61 -45.04 31.59 -4.15
CA ALA A 61 -44.40 32.79 -3.58
C ALA A 61 -43.55 32.49 -2.33
N TRP A 62 -43.89 31.44 -1.57
CA TRP A 62 -43.19 31.05 -0.34
C TRP A 62 -41.89 30.26 -0.60
N LEU A 63 -41.74 29.68 -1.79
CA LEU A 63 -40.54 28.93 -2.17
C LEU A 63 -39.31 29.83 -2.37
N ALA A 64 -39.49 31.01 -2.97
CA ALA A 64 -38.38 31.92 -3.20
C ALA A 64 -37.79 32.50 -1.88
N LEU A 65 -38.66 32.80 -0.91
CA LEU A 65 -38.26 33.32 0.41
C LEU A 65 -37.58 32.24 1.27
N THR A 66 -38.10 31.02 1.24
CA THR A 66 -37.52 29.90 2.00
C THR A 66 -36.17 29.47 1.43
N VAL A 67 -36.00 29.46 0.11
CA VAL A 67 -34.72 29.13 -0.55
C VAL A 67 -33.65 30.18 -0.22
N THR A 68 -33.98 31.47 -0.24
CA THR A 68 -33.00 32.52 0.09
C THR A 68 -32.60 32.50 1.56
N VAL A 69 -33.53 32.33 2.49
CA VAL A 69 -33.24 32.22 3.93
C VAL A 69 -32.42 30.96 4.25
N THR A 70 -32.72 29.83 3.61
CA THR A 70 -31.96 28.59 3.81
C THR A 70 -30.54 28.67 3.24
N VAL A 71 -30.33 29.33 2.10
CA VAL A 71 -28.98 29.57 1.56
C VAL A 71 -28.17 30.51 2.46
N CYS A 72 -28.76 31.59 2.97
CA CYS A 72 -28.08 32.47 3.93
C CYS A 72 -27.77 31.75 5.24
N ALA A 73 -28.71 30.97 5.78
CA ALA A 73 -28.49 30.17 6.99
C ALA A 73 -27.46 29.06 6.79
N PHE A 74 -27.39 28.46 5.60
CA PHE A 74 -26.39 27.46 5.22
C PHE A 74 -24.97 28.06 5.20
N TRP A 75 -24.80 29.22 4.58
CA TRP A 75 -23.51 29.91 4.52
C TRP A 75 -23.07 30.47 5.88
N LEU A 76 -23.98 31.05 6.67
CA LEU A 76 -23.70 31.47 8.05
C LEU A 76 -23.40 30.28 8.97
N GLY A 77 -24.09 29.14 8.77
CA GLY A 77 -23.86 27.90 9.49
C GLY A 77 -22.50 27.26 9.19
N MET A 78 -22.06 27.30 7.92
CA MET A 78 -20.71 26.84 7.55
C MET A 78 -19.61 27.70 8.18
N MET A 79 -19.75 29.03 8.16
CA MET A 79 -18.73 29.92 8.73
C MET A 79 -18.67 29.85 10.26
N ASN A 80 -19.81 29.69 10.94
CA ASN A 80 -19.83 29.49 12.39
C ASN A 80 -19.45 28.06 12.80
N GLY A 81 -19.75 27.05 11.98
CA GLY A 81 -19.42 25.65 12.27
C GLY A 81 -17.92 25.40 12.34
N GLN A 82 -17.16 25.95 11.40
CA GLN A 82 -15.69 25.83 11.37
C GLN A 82 -15.03 26.56 12.55
N LYS A 83 -15.47 27.78 12.88
CA LYS A 83 -14.94 28.53 14.04
C LYS A 83 -15.26 27.85 15.37
N ARG A 84 -16.47 27.31 15.52
CA ARG A 84 -16.90 26.65 16.76
C ARG A 84 -16.28 25.26 16.93
N GLN A 85 -16.01 24.53 15.84
CA GLN A 85 -15.22 23.30 15.88
C GLN A 85 -13.79 23.58 16.34
N ALA A 86 -13.15 24.62 15.80
CA ALA A 86 -11.82 25.05 16.25
C ALA A 86 -11.81 25.44 17.74
N GLU A 87 -12.83 26.16 18.23
CA GLU A 87 -12.95 26.55 19.65
C GLU A 87 -13.27 25.40 20.60
N ILE A 88 -14.14 24.45 20.23
CA ILE A 88 -14.50 23.29 21.07
C ILE A 88 -13.33 22.32 21.19
N ILE A 89 -12.61 22.07 20.09
CA ILE A 89 -11.39 21.25 20.09
C ILE A 89 -10.28 21.96 20.90
N ALA A 90 -10.15 23.29 20.75
CA ALA A 90 -9.25 24.10 21.58
C ALA A 90 -9.67 24.16 23.06
N GLY A 91 -10.88 23.74 23.43
CA GLY A 91 -11.33 23.67 24.83
C GLY A 91 -11.24 22.28 25.47
N ALA A 92 -11.40 21.21 24.68
CA ALA A 92 -11.38 19.82 25.17
C ALA A 92 -9.97 19.21 25.23
N VAL A 93 -9.05 19.65 24.35
CA VAL A 93 -7.69 19.11 24.25
C VAL A 93 -6.60 19.81 25.12
N PRO A 94 -6.74 21.08 25.59
CA PRO A 94 -5.73 21.69 26.47
C PRO A 94 -5.43 20.90 27.74
N ALA A 95 -6.42 20.14 28.24
CA ALA A 95 -6.24 19.30 29.42
C ALA A 95 -5.35 18.05 29.20
N LEU A 96 -5.10 17.68 27.93
CA LEU A 96 -4.26 16.53 27.56
C LEU A 96 -2.89 16.95 26.95
N ALA A 97 -2.77 18.19 26.47
CA ALA A 97 -1.67 18.70 25.64
C ALA A 97 -0.48 19.30 26.41
N GLY A 98 -0.15 18.77 27.60
CA GLY A 98 0.86 19.35 28.49
C GLY A 98 2.32 19.10 28.08
N THR A 99 2.62 17.95 27.46
CA THR A 99 3.98 17.53 27.09
C THR A 99 4.14 17.28 25.59
N ALA A 100 5.38 17.27 25.10
CA ALA A 100 5.69 17.05 23.70
C ALA A 100 5.17 15.67 23.23
N GLU A 101 5.37 14.64 24.06
CA GLU A 101 4.94 13.27 23.80
C GLU A 101 3.41 13.15 23.74
N ALA A 102 2.69 13.81 24.65
CA ALA A 102 1.23 13.79 24.64
C ALA A 102 0.67 14.44 23.38
N ASN A 103 1.23 15.60 22.99
CA ASN A 103 0.90 16.28 21.75
C ASN A 103 1.19 15.41 20.51
N TYR A 104 2.35 14.75 20.49
CA TYR A 104 2.71 13.80 19.45
C TYR A 104 1.69 12.65 19.34
N LEU A 105 1.37 11.97 20.45
CA LEU A 105 0.46 10.83 20.44
C LEU A 105 -0.98 11.20 20.04
N ILE A 106 -1.46 12.36 20.49
CA ILE A 106 -2.77 12.89 20.10
C ILE A 106 -2.79 13.17 18.61
N GLY A 107 -1.81 13.93 18.11
CA GLY A 107 -1.70 14.27 16.70
C GLY A 107 -1.63 13.02 15.82
N ARG A 108 -0.85 12.02 16.22
CA ARG A 108 -0.75 10.76 15.49
C ARG A 108 -2.05 9.96 15.49
N GLY A 109 -2.75 9.91 16.62
CA GLY A 109 -4.06 9.27 16.73
C GLY A 109 -5.11 9.93 15.82
N LEU A 110 -5.07 11.26 15.71
CA LEU A 110 -5.92 12.03 14.80
C LEU A 110 -5.60 11.76 13.32
N LEU A 111 -4.33 11.62 12.95
CA LEU A 111 -3.94 11.21 11.59
C LEU A 111 -4.48 9.82 11.23
N VAL A 112 -4.37 8.85 12.14
CA VAL A 112 -4.93 7.50 11.93
C VAL A 112 -6.45 7.55 11.75
N ALA A 113 -7.13 8.50 12.38
CA ALA A 113 -8.57 8.73 12.25
C ALA A 113 -8.97 9.56 10.99
N GLY A 114 -8.01 10.00 10.17
CA GLY A 114 -8.26 10.87 9.01
C GLY A 114 -8.78 12.25 9.42
N ARG A 115 -8.16 12.87 10.42
CA ARG A 115 -8.45 14.22 10.93
C ARG A 115 -7.18 15.06 10.90
N GLU A 116 -6.64 15.27 9.71
CA GLU A 116 -5.30 15.80 9.51
C GLU A 116 -5.20 17.30 9.82
N ASP A 117 -6.29 18.03 9.57
CA ASP A 117 -6.49 19.43 9.97
C ASP A 117 -6.41 19.61 11.49
N GLN A 118 -6.93 18.64 12.25
CA GLN A 118 -6.91 18.65 13.72
C GLN A 118 -5.59 18.13 14.27
N ALA A 119 -4.92 17.22 13.56
CA ALA A 119 -3.66 16.61 13.99
C ALA A 119 -2.48 17.61 13.96
N LEU A 120 -2.41 18.42 12.91
CA LEU A 120 -1.26 19.28 12.64
C LEU A 120 -0.91 20.25 13.79
N PRO A 121 -1.87 20.94 14.44
CA PRO A 121 -1.57 21.80 15.59
C PRO A 121 -0.85 21.07 16.72
N PHE A 122 -1.27 19.84 17.05
CA PHE A 122 -0.63 19.04 18.11
C PHE A 122 0.78 18.61 17.70
N LEU A 123 0.96 18.15 16.46
CA LEU A 123 2.28 17.73 15.97
C LEU A 123 3.27 18.90 15.91
N ARG A 124 2.79 20.09 15.50
CA ARG A 124 3.58 21.33 15.59
C ARG A 124 3.97 21.66 17.03
N GLN A 125 3.05 21.53 17.98
CA GLN A 125 3.34 21.79 19.38
C GLN A 125 4.36 20.79 19.94
N ALA A 126 4.28 19.52 19.54
CA ALA A 126 5.27 18.50 19.92
C ALA A 126 6.68 18.88 19.44
N VAL A 127 6.84 19.25 18.16
CA VAL A 127 8.12 19.69 17.60
C VAL A 127 8.63 20.98 18.24
N GLN A 128 7.74 21.91 18.59
CA GLN A 128 8.14 23.14 19.29
C GLN A 128 8.61 22.89 20.72
N GLN A 129 7.99 21.93 21.42
CA GLN A 129 8.31 21.60 22.81
C GLN A 129 9.58 20.75 22.93
N ASP A 130 9.79 19.84 21.98
CA ASP A 130 11.01 19.03 21.88
C ASP A 130 11.47 18.91 20.41
N PRO A 131 12.30 19.85 19.94
CA PRO A 131 12.81 19.82 18.58
C PRO A 131 13.81 18.70 18.33
N GLY A 132 14.41 18.09 19.35
CA GLY A 132 15.45 17.06 19.18
C GLY A 132 14.92 15.68 18.81
N THR A 133 13.61 15.47 18.94
CA THR A 133 12.97 14.19 18.59
C THR A 133 12.59 14.17 17.10
N ALA A 134 13.46 13.57 16.28
CA ALA A 134 13.27 13.43 14.82
C ALA A 134 11.91 12.86 14.42
N GLU A 135 11.34 11.96 15.22
CA GLU A 135 10.02 11.37 14.95
C GLU A 135 8.88 12.40 15.00
N PHE A 136 8.94 13.41 15.87
CA PHE A 136 7.88 14.41 15.94
C PHE A 136 7.79 15.21 14.64
N ALA A 137 8.96 15.58 14.10
CA ALA A 137 9.05 16.26 12.81
C ALA A 137 8.63 15.37 11.63
N LEU A 138 8.96 14.07 11.67
CA LEU A 138 8.44 13.12 10.69
C LEU A 138 6.90 13.15 10.65
N TRP A 139 6.25 13.02 11.80
CA TRP A 139 4.79 12.95 11.83
C TRP A 139 4.13 14.29 11.52
N GLN A 140 4.76 15.42 11.87
CA GLN A 140 4.35 16.73 11.35
C GLN A 140 4.38 16.76 9.82
N GLY A 141 5.44 16.23 9.20
CA GLY A 141 5.54 16.10 7.74
C GLY A 141 4.44 15.21 7.15
N VAL A 142 4.14 14.08 7.78
CA VAL A 142 3.01 13.21 7.38
C VAL A 142 1.67 13.94 7.44
N ALA A 143 1.46 14.82 8.43
CA ALA A 143 0.26 15.65 8.49
C ALA A 143 0.19 16.65 7.32
N TYR A 144 1.30 17.32 7.00
CA TYR A 144 1.36 18.21 5.84
C TYR A 144 1.14 17.48 4.52
N GLN A 145 1.72 16.28 4.35
CA GLN A 145 1.49 15.43 3.19
C GLN A 145 0.00 15.16 2.97
N ALA A 146 -0.70 14.76 4.04
CA ALA A 146 -2.12 14.46 3.97
C ALA A 146 -3.00 15.70 3.70
N LEU A 147 -2.51 16.89 4.05
CA LEU A 147 -3.13 18.18 3.71
C LEU A 147 -2.77 18.68 2.31
N GLY A 148 -1.81 18.04 1.62
CA GLY A 148 -1.32 18.45 0.30
C GLY A 148 -0.30 19.59 0.33
N GLU A 149 0.22 19.94 1.50
CA GLU A 149 1.19 21.02 1.71
C GLU A 149 2.63 20.51 1.49
N SER A 150 3.00 20.35 0.22
CA SER A 150 4.20 19.62 -0.19
C SER A 150 5.53 20.25 0.24
N GLU A 151 5.62 21.59 0.35
CA GLU A 151 6.86 22.25 0.77
C GLU A 151 7.07 22.12 2.28
N GLU A 152 6.03 22.35 3.07
CA GLU A 152 6.03 22.19 4.52
C GLU A 152 6.32 20.74 4.92
N GLU A 153 5.74 19.78 4.21
CA GLU A 153 6.07 18.35 4.31
C GLU A 153 7.58 18.14 4.16
N ARG A 154 8.18 18.66 3.08
CA ARG A 154 9.61 18.52 2.80
C ARG A 154 10.45 19.14 3.91
N GLN A 155 10.10 20.34 4.36
CA GLN A 155 10.83 21.01 5.45
C GLN A 155 10.77 20.22 6.76
N SER A 156 9.62 19.62 7.08
CA SER A 156 9.48 18.75 8.24
C SER A 156 10.37 17.50 8.15
N TYR A 157 10.48 16.85 6.99
CA TYR A 157 11.38 15.71 6.82
C TYR A 157 12.87 16.11 6.84
N LEU A 158 13.23 17.24 6.23
CA LEU A 158 14.58 17.78 6.30
C LEU A 158 14.98 18.13 7.74
N PHE A 159 14.04 18.67 8.52
CA PHE A 159 14.25 18.93 9.95
C PHE A 159 14.45 17.62 10.72
N SER A 160 13.59 16.62 10.50
CA SER A 160 13.74 15.27 11.09
C SER A 160 15.14 14.68 10.83
N MET A 161 15.63 14.81 9.60
CA MET A 161 16.98 14.34 9.22
C MET A 161 18.12 15.19 9.77
N ARG A 162 17.90 16.48 10.06
CA ARG A 162 18.93 17.30 10.73
C ARG A 162 19.18 16.78 12.14
N GLU A 163 18.12 16.40 12.85
CA GLU A 163 18.21 15.91 14.23
C GLU A 163 18.70 14.45 14.28
N GLN A 164 18.25 13.61 13.35
CA GLN A 164 18.73 12.24 13.21
C GLN A 164 18.99 11.90 11.74
N PRO A 165 20.24 12.06 11.25
CA PRO A 165 20.61 11.89 9.84
C PRO A 165 20.28 10.53 9.23
N ASP A 166 20.33 9.46 10.04
CA ASP A 166 20.09 8.08 9.61
C ASP A 166 18.66 7.60 9.94
N TYR A 167 17.74 8.51 10.25
CA TYR A 167 16.35 8.14 10.54
C TYR A 167 15.62 7.69 9.27
N LEU A 168 15.62 6.38 9.03
CA LEU A 168 15.11 5.76 7.80
C LEU A 168 13.69 6.18 7.40
N PRO A 169 12.71 6.32 8.32
CA PRO A 169 11.38 6.79 7.93
C PRO A 169 11.39 8.19 7.32
N ALA A 170 12.22 9.11 7.81
CA ALA A 170 12.32 10.46 7.25
C ALA A 170 13.00 10.45 5.88
N LEU A 171 14.07 9.67 5.71
CA LEU A 171 14.73 9.47 4.41
C LEU A 171 13.76 8.90 3.35
N LEU A 172 12.98 7.88 3.72
CA LEU A 172 11.99 7.27 2.84
C LEU A 172 10.93 8.28 2.40
N ASN A 173 10.33 9.00 3.35
CA ASN A 173 9.26 9.94 3.04
C ASN A 173 9.77 11.20 2.32
N LEU A 174 10.98 11.68 2.64
CA LEU A 174 11.61 12.73 1.84
C LEU A 174 11.85 12.28 0.39
N GLY A 175 12.27 11.02 0.20
CA GLY A 175 12.37 10.43 -1.14
C GLY A 175 11.02 10.39 -1.86
N HIS A 176 9.93 10.04 -1.16
CA HIS A 176 8.57 10.08 -1.73
C HIS A 176 8.16 11.50 -2.14
N ASN A 177 8.33 12.49 -1.26
CA ASN A 177 8.03 13.89 -1.58
C ASN A 177 8.82 14.38 -2.80
N TYR A 178 10.12 14.05 -2.89
CA TYR A 178 10.94 14.38 -4.05
C TYR A 178 10.45 13.67 -5.34
N LEU A 179 10.08 12.40 -5.25
CA LEU A 179 9.53 11.65 -6.38
C LEU A 179 8.22 12.28 -6.89
N GLU A 180 7.32 12.65 -5.97
CA GLU A 180 6.01 13.25 -6.28
C GLU A 180 6.15 14.67 -6.85
N SER A 181 7.12 15.45 -6.39
CA SER A 181 7.41 16.80 -6.88
C SER A 181 8.27 16.83 -8.16
N GLY A 182 8.65 15.67 -8.72
CA GLY A 182 9.42 15.57 -9.96
C GLY A 182 10.94 15.72 -9.79
N GLN A 183 11.42 15.83 -8.55
CA GLN A 183 12.83 15.95 -8.17
C GLN A 183 13.48 14.56 -8.07
N TYR A 184 13.53 13.85 -9.20
CA TYR A 184 13.89 12.43 -9.22
C TYR A 184 15.33 12.14 -8.79
N GLN A 185 16.27 13.05 -9.07
CA GLN A 185 17.68 12.86 -8.69
C GLN A 185 17.85 12.95 -7.17
N GLU A 186 17.15 13.87 -6.52
CA GLU A 186 17.11 14.03 -5.07
C GLU A 186 16.42 12.85 -4.39
N ALA A 187 15.35 12.33 -5.00
CA ALA A 187 14.69 11.11 -4.54
C ALA A 187 15.64 9.90 -4.56
N LEU A 188 16.40 9.72 -5.65
CA LEU A 188 17.40 8.65 -5.77
C LEU A 188 18.43 8.70 -4.65
N VAL A 189 18.93 9.90 -4.29
CA VAL A 189 19.89 10.07 -3.20
C VAL A 189 19.31 9.58 -1.86
N GLN A 190 18.06 9.91 -1.55
CA GLN A 190 17.46 9.46 -0.29
C GLN A 190 17.18 7.96 -0.28
N TYR A 191 16.67 7.39 -1.38
CA TYR A 191 16.47 5.95 -1.48
C TYR A 191 17.78 5.18 -1.41
N GLU A 192 18.88 5.71 -1.96
CA GLU A 192 20.19 5.07 -1.85
C GLU A 192 20.66 5.00 -0.39
N LYS A 193 20.50 6.06 0.39
CA LYS A 193 20.80 6.04 1.84
C LYS A 193 19.96 4.99 2.58
N VAL A 194 18.66 4.90 2.29
CA VAL A 194 17.79 3.87 2.88
C VAL A 194 18.30 2.48 2.53
N LEU A 195 18.68 2.24 1.28
CA LEU A 195 19.15 0.95 0.79
C LEU A 195 20.58 0.60 1.25
N GLN A 196 21.38 1.56 1.71
CA GLN A 196 22.66 1.29 2.38
C GLN A 196 22.45 0.65 3.76
N VAL A 197 21.41 1.06 4.49
CA VAL A 197 21.08 0.53 5.82
C VAL A 197 20.19 -0.70 5.73
N ASN A 198 19.14 -0.65 4.89
CA ASN A 198 18.23 -1.75 4.63
C ASN A 198 18.19 -2.08 3.13
N PRO A 199 19.07 -2.98 2.64
CA PRO A 199 19.21 -3.30 1.21
C PRO A 199 17.98 -3.90 0.53
N VAL A 200 17.00 -4.33 1.32
CA VAL A 200 15.79 -5.02 0.87
C VAL A 200 14.51 -4.25 1.20
N GLU A 201 14.60 -2.97 1.58
CA GLU A 201 13.40 -2.15 1.82
C GLU A 201 12.57 -2.05 0.52
N SER A 202 11.30 -2.44 0.60
CA SER A 202 10.41 -2.65 -0.55
C SER A 202 10.07 -1.35 -1.28
N SER A 203 9.76 -0.30 -0.53
CA SER A 203 9.37 1.03 -1.01
C SER A 203 10.52 1.74 -1.71
N ALA A 204 11.71 1.76 -1.11
CA ALA A 204 12.92 2.33 -1.67
C ALA A 204 13.35 1.61 -2.94
N LEU A 205 13.35 0.27 -2.97
CA LEU A 205 13.68 -0.49 -4.18
C LEU A 205 12.72 -0.18 -5.33
N TYR A 206 11.41 -0.19 -5.07
CA TYR A 206 10.40 0.07 -6.10
C TYR A 206 10.43 1.53 -6.58
N ASN A 207 10.48 2.49 -5.66
CA ASN A 207 10.44 3.91 -5.99
C ASN A 207 11.75 4.40 -6.61
N ARG A 208 12.90 3.80 -6.27
CA ARG A 208 14.16 4.01 -7.01
C ARG A 208 14.03 3.56 -8.46
N ALA A 209 13.42 2.41 -8.73
CA ALA A 209 13.18 1.95 -10.09
C ALA A 209 12.23 2.89 -10.86
N LEU A 210 11.20 3.41 -10.19
CA LEU A 210 10.34 4.45 -10.75
C LEU A 210 11.10 5.75 -11.05
N ALA A 211 11.95 6.22 -10.15
CA ALA A 211 12.75 7.43 -10.36
C ALA A 211 13.65 7.30 -11.61
N TYR A 212 14.35 6.18 -11.79
CA TYR A 212 15.12 5.93 -13.02
C TYR A 212 14.24 5.91 -14.27
N ARG A 213 13.03 5.36 -14.18
CA ARG A 213 12.08 5.37 -15.30
C ARG A 213 11.61 6.79 -15.64
N MET A 214 11.37 7.63 -14.64
CA MET A 214 10.96 9.02 -14.83
C MET A 214 12.10 9.91 -15.36
N LEU A 215 13.36 9.54 -15.07
CA LEU A 215 14.56 10.14 -15.66
C LEU A 215 14.88 9.63 -17.07
N GLU A 216 14.02 8.78 -17.65
CA GLU A 216 14.24 8.16 -18.97
C GLU A 216 15.56 7.35 -19.04
N GLU A 217 15.95 6.70 -17.93
CA GLU A 217 17.10 5.80 -17.87
C GLU A 217 16.64 4.31 -17.90
N PRO A 218 16.24 3.76 -19.06
CA PRO A 218 15.55 2.47 -19.15
C PRO A 218 16.38 1.30 -18.64
N VAL A 219 17.70 1.31 -18.89
CA VAL A 219 18.61 0.24 -18.46
C VAL A 219 18.71 0.18 -16.93
N ARG A 220 18.83 1.34 -16.26
CA ARG A 220 18.88 1.40 -14.80
C ARG A 220 17.52 1.08 -14.17
N ALA A 221 16.43 1.54 -14.80
CA ALA A 221 15.08 1.22 -14.37
C ALA A 221 14.81 -0.30 -14.44
N GLU A 222 15.19 -0.95 -15.53
CA GLU A 222 15.07 -2.40 -15.71
C GLU A 222 15.82 -3.15 -14.60
N GLN A 223 17.10 -2.84 -14.40
CA GLN A 223 17.93 -3.45 -13.35
C GLN A 223 17.33 -3.25 -11.95
N ALA A 224 16.81 -2.05 -11.67
CA ALA A 224 16.20 -1.72 -10.39
C ALA A 224 14.88 -2.49 -10.17
N PHE A 225 14.03 -2.64 -11.20
CA PHE A 225 12.81 -3.47 -11.10
C PHE A 225 13.13 -4.96 -10.96
N LEU A 226 14.15 -5.47 -11.65
CA LEU A 226 14.62 -6.84 -11.47
C LEU A 226 15.05 -7.08 -10.02
N ARG A 227 15.89 -6.17 -9.48
CA ARG A 227 16.33 -6.23 -8.08
C ARG A 227 15.17 -6.16 -7.10
N TYR A 228 14.18 -5.27 -7.32
CA TYR A 228 12.97 -5.23 -6.49
C TYR A 228 12.27 -6.58 -6.47
N LEU A 229 12.04 -7.18 -7.64
CA LEU A 229 11.33 -8.44 -7.74
C LEU A 229 12.12 -9.61 -7.14
N ASP A 230 13.44 -9.62 -7.25
CA ASP A 230 14.29 -10.67 -6.64
C ASP A 230 14.11 -10.80 -5.13
N TYR A 231 13.87 -9.69 -4.42
CA TYR A 231 13.57 -9.71 -2.99
C TYR A 231 12.07 -9.78 -2.70
N HIS A 232 11.22 -9.17 -3.54
CA HIS A 232 9.78 -9.00 -3.28
C HIS A 232 8.91 -9.68 -4.34
N ARG A 233 8.39 -10.86 -4.01
CA ARG A 233 7.45 -11.64 -4.85
C ARG A 233 5.98 -11.44 -4.50
N THR A 234 5.70 -10.80 -3.37
CA THR A 234 4.36 -10.45 -2.88
C THR A 234 4.31 -8.99 -2.46
N GLY A 235 3.11 -8.41 -2.39
CA GLY A 235 2.91 -7.03 -1.99
C GLY A 235 2.24 -6.16 -3.06
N LYS A 236 1.97 -4.91 -2.70
CA LYS A 236 1.14 -3.98 -3.50
C LYS A 236 1.74 -3.61 -4.86
N TRP A 237 3.06 -3.63 -5.01
CA TRP A 237 3.73 -3.12 -6.21
C TRP A 237 4.22 -4.20 -7.18
N VAL A 238 4.23 -5.48 -6.80
CA VAL A 238 4.80 -6.57 -7.60
C VAL A 238 4.21 -6.66 -9.01
N LEU A 239 2.90 -6.54 -9.14
CA LEU A 239 2.23 -6.55 -10.46
C LEU A 239 2.56 -5.30 -11.28
N ARG A 240 2.74 -4.13 -10.64
CA ARG A 240 3.13 -2.89 -11.32
C ARG A 240 4.58 -2.96 -11.79
N ALA A 241 5.50 -3.42 -10.93
CA ALA A 241 6.90 -3.64 -11.28
C ALA A 241 7.04 -4.62 -12.46
N THR A 242 6.29 -5.73 -12.44
CA THR A 242 6.26 -6.69 -13.55
C THR A 242 5.80 -6.03 -14.85
N ARG A 243 4.76 -5.18 -14.78
CA ARG A 243 4.27 -4.44 -15.95
C ARG A 243 5.31 -3.44 -16.47
N HIS A 244 6.05 -2.77 -15.59
CA HIS A 244 7.13 -1.87 -16.01
C HIS A 244 8.25 -2.62 -16.73
N LEU A 245 8.64 -3.81 -16.24
CA LEU A 245 9.60 -4.66 -16.97
C LEU A 245 9.09 -5.05 -18.35
N HIS A 246 7.82 -5.45 -18.48
CA HIS A 246 7.23 -5.78 -19.78
C HIS A 246 7.22 -4.60 -20.73
N GLN A 247 6.95 -3.39 -20.23
CA GLN A 247 7.04 -2.15 -21.01
C GLN A 247 8.46 -1.84 -21.48
N LEU A 248 9.48 -2.25 -20.72
CA LEU A 248 10.89 -2.17 -21.09
C LEU A 248 11.33 -3.33 -22.01
N GLY A 249 10.43 -4.26 -22.37
CA GLY A 249 10.73 -5.42 -23.20
C GLY A 249 11.37 -6.60 -22.46
N ASN A 250 11.47 -6.53 -21.12
CA ASN A 250 11.99 -7.60 -20.30
C ASN A 250 10.85 -8.49 -19.77
N PHE A 251 10.90 -9.79 -20.10
CA PHE A 251 9.91 -10.79 -19.70
C PHE A 251 10.45 -11.86 -18.73
N THR A 252 11.55 -11.57 -18.03
CA THR A 252 12.14 -12.45 -17.02
C THR A 252 11.14 -12.79 -15.91
N PHE A 253 10.42 -11.77 -15.44
CA PHE A 253 9.32 -11.93 -14.50
C PHE A 253 7.98 -11.90 -15.21
N ARG A 254 7.15 -12.91 -14.95
CA ARG A 254 5.79 -12.98 -15.50
C ARG A 254 4.79 -13.28 -14.40
N SER A 255 3.61 -12.69 -14.56
CA SER A 255 2.50 -12.87 -13.63
C SER A 255 1.50 -13.88 -14.19
N TYR A 256 1.23 -14.94 -13.42
CA TYR A 256 0.32 -16.02 -13.80
C TYR A 256 -0.91 -16.04 -12.88
N PRO A 257 -2.12 -16.17 -13.44
CA PRO A 257 -3.32 -16.42 -12.65
C PRO A 257 -3.30 -17.86 -12.14
N ILE A 258 -3.31 -18.03 -10.82
CA ILE A 258 -3.33 -19.33 -10.15
C ILE A 258 -4.51 -19.31 -9.17
N GLY A 259 -5.62 -19.96 -9.55
CA GLY A 259 -6.87 -19.88 -8.80
C GLY A 259 -7.38 -18.42 -8.67
N PRO A 260 -7.78 -17.95 -7.48
CA PRO A 260 -8.25 -16.58 -7.29
C PRO A 260 -7.12 -15.53 -7.25
N GLY A 261 -5.86 -15.96 -7.17
CA GLY A 261 -4.70 -15.08 -7.01
C GLY A 261 -3.82 -14.99 -8.25
N ARG A 262 -2.83 -14.10 -8.18
CA ARG A 262 -1.74 -14.03 -9.17
C ARG A 262 -0.40 -14.28 -8.48
N VAL A 263 0.49 -14.97 -9.17
CA VAL A 263 1.86 -15.21 -8.72
C VAL A 263 2.81 -14.63 -9.75
N VAL A 264 3.85 -13.94 -9.28
CA VAL A 264 4.95 -13.50 -10.14
C VAL A 264 6.10 -14.47 -9.98
N LEU A 265 6.57 -15.02 -11.11
CA LEU A 265 7.62 -16.03 -11.15
C LEU A 265 8.75 -15.60 -12.09
N ASN A 266 9.97 -15.99 -11.73
CA ASN A 266 11.14 -15.91 -12.60
C ASN A 266 11.10 -17.05 -13.63
N VAL A 267 10.75 -16.75 -14.88
CA VAL A 267 10.68 -17.76 -15.92
C VAL A 267 12.06 -18.26 -16.32
N THR A 268 13.05 -17.35 -16.39
CA THR A 268 14.41 -17.75 -16.75
C THR A 268 15.00 -18.66 -15.68
N ALA A 269 14.75 -18.41 -14.39
CA ALA A 269 15.21 -19.30 -13.33
C ALA A 269 14.50 -20.66 -13.35
N LEU A 270 13.18 -20.70 -13.64
CA LEU A 270 12.44 -21.96 -13.80
C LEU A 270 13.01 -22.84 -14.91
N LEU A 271 13.45 -22.23 -16.02
CA LEU A 271 14.02 -22.95 -17.17
C LEU A 271 15.55 -23.12 -17.07
N SER A 272 16.22 -22.39 -16.17
CA SER A 272 17.67 -22.46 -15.97
C SER A 272 18.12 -23.78 -15.35
N GLN A 273 19.40 -24.14 -15.52
CA GLN A 273 20.01 -25.28 -14.83
C GLN A 273 20.38 -25.00 -13.36
N ASP A 274 20.17 -23.78 -12.85
CA ASP A 274 20.40 -23.45 -11.45
C ASP A 274 19.32 -24.11 -10.58
N VAL A 275 19.71 -25.19 -9.91
CA VAL A 275 18.83 -25.98 -9.04
C VAL A 275 18.27 -25.15 -7.89
N LYS A 276 19.05 -24.22 -7.33
CA LYS A 276 18.63 -23.41 -6.18
C LYS A 276 17.61 -22.36 -6.61
N ALA A 277 17.91 -21.61 -7.67
CA ALA A 277 17.00 -20.59 -8.19
C ALA A 277 15.69 -21.23 -8.68
N ARG A 278 15.77 -22.33 -9.43
CA ARG A 278 14.59 -23.09 -9.87
C ARG A 278 13.75 -23.58 -8.71
N ARG A 279 14.39 -24.14 -7.66
CA ARG A 279 13.71 -24.61 -6.46
C ARG A 279 12.93 -23.50 -5.76
N GLN A 280 13.51 -22.31 -5.64
CA GLN A 280 12.82 -21.17 -5.02
C GLN A 280 11.54 -20.80 -5.76
N GLU A 281 11.60 -20.70 -7.09
CA GLU A 281 10.43 -20.39 -7.92
C GLU A 281 9.35 -21.49 -7.87
N LEU A 282 9.76 -22.76 -7.84
CA LEU A 282 8.82 -23.89 -7.65
C LEU A 282 8.10 -23.82 -6.29
N MET A 283 8.77 -23.37 -5.23
CA MET A 283 8.13 -23.18 -3.92
C MET A 283 7.09 -22.04 -3.94
N HIS A 284 7.39 -20.93 -4.62
CA HIS A 284 6.41 -19.84 -4.80
C HIS A 284 5.16 -20.33 -5.55
N LEU A 285 5.35 -21.11 -6.62
CA LEU A 285 4.25 -21.70 -7.37
C LEU A 285 3.45 -22.71 -6.52
N ALA A 286 4.13 -23.62 -5.81
CA ALA A 286 3.47 -24.61 -4.94
C ALA A 286 2.64 -23.95 -3.84
N GLY A 287 3.15 -22.89 -3.19
CA GLY A 287 2.42 -22.15 -2.15
C GLY A 287 1.21 -21.36 -2.66
N ALA A 288 1.13 -21.10 -3.98
CA ALA A 288 -0.08 -20.55 -4.59
C ALA A 288 -1.11 -21.64 -4.91
N LEU A 289 -0.64 -22.80 -5.38
CA LEU A 289 -1.51 -23.93 -5.71
C LEU A 289 -2.18 -24.54 -4.48
N SER A 290 -1.53 -24.52 -3.32
CA SER A 290 -2.14 -24.95 -2.05
C SER A 290 -3.38 -24.12 -1.67
N ARG A 291 -3.49 -22.89 -2.18
CA ARG A 291 -4.64 -21.98 -1.97
C ARG A 291 -5.68 -22.06 -3.10
N ALA A 292 -5.49 -22.94 -4.08
CA ALA A 292 -6.37 -23.13 -5.23
C ALA A 292 -6.82 -24.60 -5.36
N PRO A 293 -7.55 -25.14 -4.35
CA PRO A 293 -7.99 -26.53 -4.39
C PRO A 293 -8.96 -26.77 -5.57
N GLY A 294 -8.95 -28.00 -6.09
CA GLY A 294 -9.83 -28.35 -7.22
C GLY A 294 -9.41 -27.71 -8.55
N THR A 295 -8.14 -27.33 -8.70
CA THR A 295 -7.57 -26.90 -9.98
C THR A 295 -6.59 -27.92 -10.54
N GLU A 296 -6.42 -27.92 -11.86
CA GLU A 296 -5.30 -28.57 -12.54
C GLU A 296 -4.36 -27.51 -13.10
N LEU A 297 -3.06 -27.76 -12.99
CA LEU A 297 -2.00 -26.88 -13.45
C LEU A 297 -1.49 -27.33 -14.81
N HIS A 298 -1.39 -26.40 -15.75
CA HIS A 298 -0.78 -26.62 -17.04
C HIS A 298 0.51 -25.83 -17.14
N LEU A 299 1.59 -26.52 -17.53
CA LEU A 299 2.91 -25.98 -17.81
C LEU A 299 3.18 -26.19 -19.29
N VAL A 300 3.33 -25.11 -20.06
CA VAL A 300 3.61 -25.17 -21.49
C VAL A 300 4.98 -24.56 -21.74
N VAL A 301 5.94 -25.40 -22.14
CA VAL A 301 7.31 -24.94 -22.43
C VAL A 301 7.48 -24.73 -23.94
N TYR A 302 7.98 -23.56 -24.31
CA TYR A 302 8.33 -23.20 -25.67
C TYR A 302 9.86 -23.16 -25.81
N ASN A 303 10.39 -23.79 -26.84
CA ASN A 303 11.79 -23.64 -27.23
C ASN A 303 11.91 -23.71 -28.76
N GLN A 304 12.06 -22.56 -29.39
CA GLN A 304 12.08 -22.42 -30.84
C GLN A 304 13.24 -23.22 -31.45
N GLY A 305 12.90 -24.20 -32.29
CA GLY A 305 13.87 -25.04 -32.98
C GLY A 305 14.38 -26.24 -32.19
N ASP A 306 13.97 -26.43 -30.91
CA ASP A 306 14.36 -27.60 -30.11
C ASP A 306 13.21 -28.18 -29.28
N ARG A 307 12.40 -29.01 -29.95
CA ARG A 307 11.28 -29.74 -29.32
C ARG A 307 11.73 -30.65 -28.18
N ASN A 308 12.91 -31.25 -28.30
CA ASN A 308 13.40 -32.23 -27.34
C ASN A 308 13.81 -31.54 -26.03
N ALA A 309 14.48 -30.40 -26.10
CA ALA A 309 14.78 -29.58 -24.94
C ALA A 309 13.51 -29.02 -24.28
N ALA A 310 12.52 -28.57 -25.06
CA ALA A 310 11.22 -28.13 -24.53
C ALA A 310 10.53 -29.28 -23.76
N LYS A 311 10.48 -30.47 -24.36
CA LYS A 311 9.92 -31.68 -23.73
C LYS A 311 10.65 -32.06 -22.45
N ALA A 312 11.98 -32.10 -22.47
CA ALA A 312 12.79 -32.46 -21.32
C ALA A 312 12.55 -31.49 -20.15
N SER A 313 12.49 -30.19 -20.44
CA SER A 313 12.20 -29.14 -19.46
C SER A 313 10.80 -29.26 -18.88
N ALA A 314 9.79 -29.48 -19.72
CA ALA A 314 8.40 -29.66 -19.28
C ALA A 314 8.24 -30.87 -18.34
N ILE A 315 8.82 -32.00 -18.70
CA ILE A 315 8.80 -33.23 -17.88
C ILE A 315 9.55 -33.02 -16.57
N ALA A 316 10.72 -32.36 -16.60
CA ALA A 316 11.50 -32.08 -15.40
C ALA A 316 10.74 -31.18 -14.42
N LEU A 317 10.17 -30.08 -14.91
CA LEU A 317 9.36 -29.16 -14.10
C LEU A 317 8.12 -29.86 -13.52
N GLN A 318 7.41 -30.63 -14.35
CA GLN A 318 6.25 -31.42 -13.91
C GLN A 318 6.64 -32.36 -12.77
N LYS A 319 7.70 -33.17 -12.96
CA LYS A 319 8.17 -34.13 -11.96
C LYS A 319 8.57 -33.44 -10.66
N GLN A 320 9.36 -32.37 -10.74
CA GLN A 320 9.81 -31.62 -9.56
C GLN A 320 8.63 -31.01 -8.80
N LEU A 321 7.69 -30.38 -9.50
CA LEU A 321 6.54 -29.75 -8.86
C LEU A 321 5.59 -30.78 -8.23
N THR A 322 5.36 -31.93 -8.89
CA THR A 322 4.58 -33.04 -8.31
C THR A 322 5.24 -33.56 -7.02
N GLN A 323 6.58 -33.64 -6.97
CA GLN A 323 7.29 -34.01 -5.76
C GLN A 323 7.10 -32.98 -4.63
N TYR A 324 7.14 -31.68 -4.95
CA TYR A 324 6.94 -30.61 -3.96
C TYR A 324 5.52 -30.56 -3.38
N LEU A 325 4.49 -30.81 -4.19
CA LEU A 325 3.10 -30.78 -3.74
C LEU A 325 2.74 -31.97 -2.81
N GLY A 326 3.52 -33.06 -2.87
CA GLY A 326 3.33 -34.25 -2.04
C GLY A 326 2.04 -35.02 -2.36
N ASN A 327 1.88 -36.19 -1.73
CA ASN A 327 0.73 -37.08 -1.98
C ASN A 327 -0.61 -36.58 -1.40
N GLY A 328 -0.60 -35.49 -0.62
CA GLY A 328 -1.78 -34.98 0.11
C GLY A 328 -2.56 -33.85 -0.61
N HIS A 329 -1.92 -33.11 -1.52
CA HIS A 329 -2.55 -32.04 -2.30
C HIS A 329 -2.49 -32.37 -3.79
N ALA A 330 -3.46 -33.15 -4.24
CA ALA A 330 -3.53 -33.68 -5.60
C ALA A 330 -3.96 -32.62 -6.62
N VAL A 331 -3.18 -31.54 -6.79
CA VAL A 331 -3.28 -30.66 -7.96
C VAL A 331 -2.60 -31.38 -9.12
N PRO A 332 -3.35 -31.85 -10.14
CA PRO A 332 -2.74 -32.52 -11.28
C PRO A 332 -1.88 -31.53 -12.05
N VAL A 333 -0.61 -31.89 -12.28
CA VAL A 333 0.30 -31.09 -13.10
C VAL A 333 0.37 -31.71 -14.50
N ARG A 334 0.11 -30.91 -15.53
CA ARG A 334 0.16 -31.29 -16.95
C ARG A 334 1.31 -30.54 -17.63
N GLY A 335 2.24 -31.27 -18.21
CA GLY A 335 3.30 -30.71 -19.05
C GLY A 335 2.93 -30.79 -20.53
N SER A 336 3.08 -29.69 -21.25
CA SER A 336 3.00 -29.59 -22.72
C SER A 336 4.24 -28.86 -23.23
N TRP A 337 4.57 -29.04 -24.51
CA TRP A 337 5.76 -28.43 -25.10
C TRP A 337 5.60 -28.17 -26.59
N PHE A 338 6.24 -27.10 -27.06
CA PHE A 338 6.25 -26.68 -28.45
C PHE A 338 7.66 -26.27 -28.90
N ASP A 339 7.94 -26.46 -30.18
CA ASP A 339 9.19 -26.09 -30.87
C ASP A 339 9.08 -24.77 -31.64
N VAL A 340 8.02 -24.01 -31.38
CA VAL A 340 7.80 -22.66 -31.90
C VAL A 340 7.98 -21.64 -30.77
N ALA A 341 8.18 -20.38 -31.13
CA ALA A 341 8.19 -19.28 -30.17
C ALA A 341 6.79 -19.08 -29.56
N GLU A 342 6.74 -18.68 -28.29
CA GLU A 342 5.50 -18.21 -27.68
C GLU A 342 5.14 -16.85 -28.28
N SER A 343 3.97 -16.75 -28.92
CA SER A 343 3.44 -15.49 -29.44
C SER A 343 2.37 -14.94 -28.51
N PHE A 344 2.47 -13.67 -28.14
CA PHE A 344 1.46 -12.98 -27.33
C PHE A 344 1.44 -11.48 -27.63
N THR A 345 0.33 -10.83 -27.29
CA THR A 345 0.19 -9.37 -27.38
C THR A 345 0.63 -8.74 -26.06
N ASP A 346 1.58 -7.81 -26.11
CA ASP A 346 2.02 -7.07 -24.93
C ASP A 346 1.01 -5.99 -24.50
N ALA A 347 1.29 -5.31 -23.39
CA ALA A 347 0.41 -4.29 -22.84
C ALA A 347 0.21 -3.07 -23.76
N ASN A 348 1.06 -2.90 -24.78
CA ASN A 348 1.00 -1.83 -25.75
C ASN A 348 0.31 -2.27 -27.06
N GLY A 349 -0.25 -3.49 -27.09
CA GLY A 349 -0.89 -4.04 -28.29
C GLY A 349 0.08 -4.58 -29.34
N GLN A 350 1.38 -4.67 -29.03
CA GLN A 350 2.37 -5.19 -29.97
C GLN A 350 2.48 -6.71 -29.85
N GLU A 351 2.56 -7.38 -30.99
CA GLU A 351 2.88 -8.81 -31.01
C GLU A 351 4.36 -9.02 -30.64
N ARG A 352 4.58 -9.87 -29.64
CA ARG A 352 5.90 -10.27 -29.16
C ARG A 352 6.07 -11.76 -29.32
N GLN A 353 7.31 -12.17 -29.58
CA GLN A 353 7.71 -13.57 -29.64
C GLN A 353 8.83 -13.85 -28.64
N LEU A 354 8.69 -14.93 -27.89
CA LEU A 354 9.73 -15.44 -27.00
C LEU A 354 10.22 -16.79 -27.51
N THR A 355 11.50 -16.85 -27.86
CA THR A 355 12.14 -18.06 -28.40
C THR A 355 12.16 -19.19 -27.38
N THR A 356 12.47 -18.87 -26.11
CA THR A 356 12.42 -19.80 -24.97
C THR A 356 11.51 -19.21 -23.90
N SER A 357 10.45 -19.93 -23.55
CA SER A 357 9.46 -19.42 -22.59
C SER A 357 8.67 -20.53 -21.88
N LEU A 358 7.98 -20.13 -20.81
CA LEU A 358 7.09 -20.97 -20.03
C LEU A 358 5.76 -20.23 -19.85
N LEU A 359 4.67 -20.84 -20.31
CA LEU A 359 3.31 -20.40 -20.01
C LEU A 359 2.72 -21.29 -18.93
N ILE A 360 2.15 -20.67 -17.89
CA ILE A 360 1.53 -21.35 -16.76
C ILE A 360 0.08 -20.89 -16.63
N PHE A 361 -0.85 -21.83 -16.50
CA PHE A 361 -2.25 -21.50 -16.20
C PHE A 361 -2.94 -22.63 -15.45
N THR A 362 -4.02 -22.29 -14.76
CA THR A 362 -4.87 -23.27 -14.07
C THR A 362 -6.22 -23.44 -14.77
N ARG A 363 -6.78 -24.65 -14.72
CA ARG A 363 -8.19 -24.94 -15.09
C ARG A 363 -8.93 -25.58 -13.91
N SER A 364 -10.25 -25.47 -13.89
CA SER A 364 -11.09 -26.20 -12.92
C SER A 364 -10.91 -27.70 -13.12
N TYR A 365 -10.67 -28.44 -12.05
CA TYR A 365 -10.48 -29.88 -12.06
C TYR A 365 -11.75 -30.60 -11.60
N GLU A 366 -12.59 -30.97 -12.56
CA GLU A 366 -13.72 -31.87 -12.31
C GLU A 366 -13.26 -33.33 -12.36
N LYS A 367 -13.37 -34.05 -11.23
CA LYS A 367 -13.06 -35.49 -11.15
C LYS A 367 -13.96 -36.39 -12.03
N SER A 368 -14.97 -35.86 -12.71
CA SER A 368 -16.10 -36.63 -13.26
C SER A 368 -15.86 -37.32 -14.61
N ASN A 369 -14.80 -37.01 -15.38
CA ASN A 369 -14.71 -37.49 -16.79
C ASN A 369 -13.65 -38.56 -17.11
N ARG A 370 -13.03 -39.22 -16.12
CA ARG A 370 -12.10 -40.33 -16.38
C ARG A 370 -12.73 -41.73 -16.46
N ARG A 371 -14.06 -41.85 -16.47
CA ARG A 371 -14.76 -43.13 -16.72
C ARG A 371 -15.25 -43.34 -18.16
N LYS A 372 -14.95 -42.43 -19.11
CA LYS A 372 -15.32 -42.59 -20.52
C LYS A 372 -14.22 -42.11 -21.47
N SER A 373 -13.12 -42.84 -21.54
CA SER A 373 -12.30 -43.00 -22.75
C SER A 373 -11.03 -43.79 -22.44
N ILE A 374 -11.17 -45.11 -22.57
CA ILE A 374 -10.33 -46.09 -23.30
C ILE A 374 -10.60 -47.44 -22.65
#